data_AF-A0A6V7ISI9-F1
#
_entry.id   AF-A0A6V7ISI9-F1
#
_cell.length_a   1.000
_cell.length_b   1.000
_cell.length_c   1.000
_cell.angle_alpha   90.00
_cell.angle_beta   90.00
_cell.angle_gamma   90.00
#
_symmetry.space_group_name_H-M   'P 1'
#
loop_
_entity.id
_entity.type
_entity.pdbx_description
1 polymer ?
#
loop_
_entity_poly.entity_id
_entity_poly.type
_entity_poly.pdbx_seq_one_letter_code
_entity_poly.pdbx_strand_id
1 'polypeptide(L)'
;VLCVNPIGANPTGTVLTDNRKREIYKLAQKYDFLIVEDDAYFFLHFMDKQPVSFLSLDTDGRVIRLDSFSKIMSSGLRLGTVTAHEEVINKLIVSLQNTVLHASSLSQ
;
A
#
# COMPACT_ATOMS: atom_id res chain seq x y z
N VAL A 1 13.57 0.27 5.21
CA VAL A 1 12.22 0.17 4.62
C VAL A 1 11.51 -1.01 5.27
N LEU A 2 10.25 -0.83 5.68
CA LEU A 2 9.39 -1.89 6.20
C LEU A 2 8.31 -2.20 5.17
N CYS A 3 8.22 -3.45 4.71
CA CYS A 3 7.09 -3.92 3.88
C CYS A 3 6.11 -4.66 4.78
N VAL A 4 4.83 -4.31 4.72
CA VAL A 4 3.81 -4.89 5.59
C VAL A 4 2.46 -4.99 4.88
N ASN A 5 1.75 -6.07 5.16
CA ASN A 5 0.36 -6.29 4.75
C ASN A 5 -0.52 -6.10 5.99
N PRO A 6 -1.06 -4.89 6.24
CA PRO A 6 -1.72 -4.60 7.50
C PRO A 6 -3.10 -5.25 7.63
N ILE A 7 -3.79 -5.50 6.52
CA ILE A 7 -5.11 -6.12 6.48
C ILE A 7 -5.03 -7.48 5.78
N GLY A 8 -5.34 -8.56 6.50
CA GLY A 8 -5.34 -9.91 5.93
C GLY A 8 -3.94 -10.38 5.53
N ALA A 9 -2.97 -10.25 6.44
CA ALA A 9 -1.55 -10.47 6.17
C ALA A 9 -1.26 -11.84 5.55
N ASN A 10 -0.68 -11.90 4.37
CA ASN A 10 -0.30 -13.15 3.72
C ASN A 10 1.02 -13.70 4.32
N PRO A 11 1.11 -14.94 4.83
CA PRO A 11 0.10 -16.02 4.82
C PRO A 11 -0.73 -16.15 6.10
N THR A 12 -0.39 -15.40 7.15
CA THR A 12 -0.94 -15.57 8.51
C THR A 12 -2.41 -15.19 8.69
N GLY A 13 -3.00 -14.45 7.76
CA GLY A 13 -4.35 -13.87 7.83
C GLY A 13 -4.53 -12.76 8.86
N THR A 14 -3.48 -12.35 9.58
CA THR A 14 -3.61 -11.40 10.70
C THR A 14 -3.97 -9.99 10.23
N VAL A 15 -4.71 -9.27 11.08
CA VAL A 15 -5.02 -7.86 10.87
C VAL A 15 -4.35 -7.04 11.97
N LEU A 16 -3.61 -6.00 11.60
CA LEU A 16 -3.01 -5.08 12.55
C LEU A 16 -4.08 -4.15 13.14
N THR A 17 -4.08 -4.03 14.46
CA THR A 17 -4.94 -3.08 15.17
C THR A 17 -4.49 -1.64 14.94
N ASP A 18 -5.43 -0.68 15.05
CA ASP A 18 -5.13 0.75 14.90
C ASP A 18 -4.00 1.22 15.84
N ASN A 19 -4.01 0.74 17.09
CA ASN A 19 -2.96 1.06 18.06
C ASN A 19 -1.60 0.55 17.59
N ARG A 20 -1.54 -0.69 17.06
CA ARG A 20 -0.30 -1.28 16.56
C ARG A 20 0.23 -0.53 15.34
N LYS A 21 -0.64 -0.08 14.43
CA LYS A 21 -0.24 0.76 13.29
C LYS A 21 0.35 2.08 13.76
N ARG A 22 -0.26 2.75 14.74
CA ARG A 22 0.27 4.00 15.32
C ARG A 22 1.63 3.80 16.00
N GLU A 23 1.84 2.70 16.71
CA GLU A 23 3.15 2.36 17.29
C GLU A 23 4.21 2.16 16.20
N ILE A 24 3.89 1.38 15.16
CA ILE A 24 4.79 1.16 14.03
C ILE A 24 5.12 2.47 13.32
N TYR A 25 4.12 3.34 13.13
CA TYR A 25 4.34 4.65 12.52
C TYR A 25 5.28 5.52 13.37
N LYS A 26 5.10 5.56 14.69
CA LYS A 26 6.03 6.27 15.60
C LYS A 26 7.46 5.70 15.53
N LEU A 27 7.61 4.39 15.38
CA LEU A 27 8.92 3.76 15.18
C LEU A 27 9.51 4.14 13.82
N ALA A 28 8.70 4.23 12.78
CA ALA A 28 9.11 4.71 11.47
C ALA A 28 9.62 6.15 11.52
N GLN A 29 8.96 7.02 12.29
CA GLN A 29 9.42 8.37 12.56
C GLN A 29 10.74 8.39 13.35
N LYS A 30 10.82 7.59 14.43
CA LYS A 30 11.99 7.56 15.32
C LYS A 30 13.26 7.05 14.62
N TYR A 31 13.13 6.02 13.78
CA TYR A 31 14.26 5.37 13.12
C TYR A 31 14.38 5.76 11.63
N ASP A 32 13.60 6.75 11.22
CA ASP A 32 13.55 7.30 9.87
C ASP A 32 13.55 6.25 8.74
N PHE A 33 12.52 5.40 8.74
CA PHE A 33 12.32 4.44 7.65
C PHE A 33 10.99 4.65 6.93
N LEU A 34 10.97 4.28 5.65
CA LEU A 34 9.77 4.24 4.81
C LEU A 34 8.92 3.00 5.12
N ILE A 35 7.60 3.14 5.02
CA ILE A 35 6.62 2.05 5.13
C ILE A 35 6.05 1.79 3.74
N VAL A 36 6.19 0.55 3.26
CA VAL A 36 5.47 0.05 2.08
C VAL A 36 4.28 -0.75 2.57
N GLU A 37 3.10 -0.18 2.40
CA GLU A 37 1.81 -0.78 2.75
C GLU A 37 1.28 -1.55 1.53
N ASP A 38 1.33 -2.88 1.57
CA ASP A 38 0.78 -3.76 0.54
C ASP A 38 -0.65 -4.20 0.93
N ASP A 39 -1.64 -3.56 0.30
CA ASP A 39 -3.03 -3.59 0.73
C ASP A 39 -3.97 -4.26 -0.28
N ALA A 40 -3.51 -5.35 -0.92
CA ALA A 40 -4.28 -6.13 -1.89
C ALA A 40 -5.65 -6.65 -1.38
N TYR A 41 -5.80 -6.81 -0.06
CA TYR A 41 -7.03 -7.31 0.59
C TYR A 41 -7.77 -6.23 1.38
N PHE A 42 -7.35 -4.96 1.31
CA PHE A 42 -7.92 -3.89 2.13
C PHE A 42 -9.45 -3.83 2.02
N PHE A 43 -10.00 -3.95 0.81
CA PHE A 43 -11.44 -3.89 0.54
C PHE A 43 -12.20 -5.19 0.83
N LEU A 44 -11.51 -6.28 1.19
CA LEU A 44 -12.10 -7.58 1.50
C LEU A 44 -12.14 -7.87 3.01
N HIS A 45 -12.10 -6.82 3.85
CA HIS A 45 -12.16 -6.98 5.29
C HIS A 45 -13.56 -7.40 5.76
N PHE A 46 -13.62 -8.26 6.77
CA PHE A 46 -14.89 -8.70 7.40
C PHE A 46 -15.17 -7.98 8.73
N MET A 47 -14.46 -6.89 9.01
CA MET A 47 -14.65 -6.09 10.23
C MET A 47 -15.86 -5.16 10.11
N ASP A 48 -16.57 -4.95 11.22
CA ASP A 48 -17.73 -4.03 11.31
C ASP A 48 -17.35 -2.57 11.00
N LYS A 49 -16.11 -2.19 11.33
CA LYS A 49 -15.56 -0.86 11.07
C LYS A 49 -14.50 -0.93 9.99
N GLN A 50 -14.49 0.08 9.12
CA GLN A 50 -13.45 0.23 8.11
C GLN A 50 -12.06 0.38 8.76
N PRO A 51 -11.06 -0.42 8.34
CA PRO A 51 -9.71 -0.32 8.86
C PRO A 51 -9.04 1.01 8.53
N VAL A 52 -8.24 1.51 9.46
CA VAL A 52 -7.37 2.68 9.22
C VAL A 52 -6.12 2.24 8.45
N SER A 53 -5.82 2.88 7.32
CA SER A 53 -4.57 2.61 6.59
C SER A 53 -3.38 3.36 7.18
N PHE A 54 -2.14 2.91 6.91
CA PHE A 54 -0.95 3.69 7.23
C PHE A 54 -0.94 5.02 6.48
N LEU A 55 -1.40 5.03 5.22
CA LEU A 55 -1.51 6.27 4.44
C LEU A 55 -2.42 7.31 5.14
N SER A 56 -3.51 6.89 5.78
CA SER A 56 -4.38 7.78 6.55
C SER A 56 -3.73 8.34 7.83
N LEU A 57 -2.66 7.72 8.31
CA LEU A 57 -1.88 8.18 9.46
C LEU A 57 -0.66 9.03 9.02
N ASP A 58 -0.38 9.09 7.72
CA ASP A 58 0.87 9.65 7.24
C ASP A 58 0.85 11.18 7.24
N THR A 59 1.67 11.77 8.11
CA THR A 59 1.91 13.22 8.16
C THR A 59 3.21 13.63 7.48
N ASP A 60 4.14 12.69 7.32
CA ASP A 60 5.52 12.95 6.92
C ASP A 60 5.79 12.58 5.45
N GLY A 61 4.82 11.99 4.75
CA GLY A 61 4.97 11.51 3.38
C GLY A 61 5.85 10.27 3.25
N ARG A 62 5.99 9.46 4.32
CA ARG A 62 6.87 8.29 4.38
C ARG A 62 6.19 6.98 3.97
N VAL A 63 4.87 6.99 3.77
CA VAL A 63 4.09 5.81 3.42
C VAL A 63 3.95 5.71 1.90
N ILE A 64 4.24 4.51 1.39
CA ILE A 64 4.01 4.11 0.01
C ILE A 64 2.94 3.02 0.05
N ARG A 65 1.73 3.36 -0.36
CA ARG A 65 0.60 2.42 -0.41
C ARG A 65 0.48 1.80 -1.80
N LEU A 66 0.33 0.49 -1.83
CA LEU A 66 0.12 -0.31 -3.02
C LEU A 66 -1.29 -0.91 -2.99
N ASP A 67 -2.10 -0.56 -3.98
CA ASP A 67 -3.43 -1.14 -4.18
C ASP A 67 -3.46 -1.95 -5.48
N SER A 68 -4.23 -3.04 -5.50
CA SER A 68 -4.37 -3.91 -6.68
C SER A 68 -5.83 -4.27 -6.96
N PHE A 69 -6.19 -4.27 -8.24
CA PHE A 69 -7.48 -4.74 -8.71
C PHE A 69 -7.57 -6.28 -8.80
N SER A 70 -6.46 -6.98 -8.52
CA SER A 70 -6.36 -8.43 -8.73
C SER A 70 -7.29 -9.26 -7.86
N LYS A 71 -7.65 -8.77 -6.67
CA LYS A 71 -8.46 -9.49 -5.69
C LYS A 71 -9.89 -8.96 -5.58
N ILE A 72 -10.17 -7.82 -6.22
CA ILE A 72 -11.46 -7.13 -6.14
C ILE A 72 -12.20 -7.21 -7.48
N MET A 73 -11.46 -7.22 -8.60
CA MET A 73 -12.03 -7.29 -9.95
C MET A 73 -11.56 -8.55 -10.68
N SER A 74 -10.28 -8.58 -11.10
CA SER A 74 -9.69 -9.74 -11.78
C SER A 74 -8.16 -9.61 -11.82
N SER A 75 -7.45 -10.69 -11.51
CA SER A 75 -6.00 -10.76 -11.64
C SER A 75 -5.51 -10.65 -13.08
N GLY A 76 -6.38 -10.92 -14.06
CA GLY A 76 -6.07 -10.83 -15.49
C GLY A 76 -5.88 -9.40 -16.00
N LEU A 77 -6.44 -8.40 -15.32
CA LEU A 77 -6.32 -6.99 -15.71
C LEU A 77 -4.89 -6.46 -15.57
N ARG A 78 -4.09 -7.07 -14.69
CA ARG A 78 -2.72 -6.61 -14.35
C ARG A 78 -2.66 -5.12 -13.97
N LEU A 79 -3.75 -4.62 -13.37
CA LEU A 79 -3.90 -3.22 -12.97
C LEU A 79 -3.71 -3.05 -11.45
N GLY A 80 -3.06 -1.96 -11.08
CA GLY A 80 -2.87 -1.53 -9.71
C GLY A 80 -2.49 -0.06 -9.67
N THR A 81 -2.57 0.53 -8.47
CA THR A 81 -2.27 1.95 -8.23
C THR A 81 -1.28 2.06 -7.08
N VAL A 82 -0.47 3.12 -7.12
CA VAL A 82 0.47 3.47 -6.04
C VAL A 82 0.10 4.85 -5.54
N THR A 83 0.03 5.02 -4.23
CA THR A 83 -0.17 6.33 -3.58
C THR A 83 0.97 6.58 -2.62
N ALA A 84 1.70 7.67 -2.84
CA ALA A 84 2.89 8.04 -2.07
C ALA A 84 3.18 9.55 -2.24
N HIS A 85 4.18 10.05 -1.53
CA HIS A 85 4.69 11.42 -1.72
C HIS A 85 5.19 11.65 -3.16
N GLU A 86 5.01 12.87 -3.67
CA GLU A 86 5.26 13.24 -5.07
C GLU A 86 6.68 12.89 -5.54
N GLU A 87 7.69 13.13 -4.70
CA GLU A 87 9.08 12.79 -5.03
C GLU A 87 9.30 11.29 -5.28
N VAL A 88 8.59 10.43 -4.56
CA VAL A 88 8.65 8.97 -4.74
C VAL A 88 7.95 8.59 -6.03
N ILE A 89 6.78 9.16 -6.29
CA ILE A 89 6.00 8.93 -7.51
C ILE A 89 6.81 9.32 -8.76
N ASN A 90 7.47 10.49 -8.75
CA ASN A 90 8.28 10.94 -9.88
C ASN A 90 9.44 9.97 -10.20
N LYS A 91 10.11 9.44 -9.17
CA LYS A 91 11.16 8.42 -9.35
C LYS A 91 10.58 7.09 -9.87
N LEU A 92 9.41 6.69 -9.39
CA LEU A 92 8.71 5.50 -9.87
C LEU A 92 8.30 5.64 -11.34
N ILE A 93 7.79 6.80 -11.76
CA ILE A 93 7.43 7.07 -13.16
C ILE A 93 8.63 6.88 -14.08
N VAL A 94 9.80 7.45 -13.73
CA VAL A 94 11.03 7.28 -14.52
C VAL A 94 11.44 5.79 -14.61
N SER A 95 11.32 5.04 -13.50
CA SER A 95 11.58 3.60 -13.53
C SER A 95 10.57 2.83 -14.39
N LEU A 96 9.29 3.20 -14.34
CA LEU A 96 8.23 2.55 -15.12
C LEU A 96 8.40 2.80 -16.60
N GLN A 97 8.77 4.01 -17.02
CA GLN A 97 9.02 4.36 -18.42
C GLN A 97 10.07 3.45 -19.09
N ASN A 98 11.04 2.96 -18.32
CA ASN A 98 12.11 2.09 -18.84
C ASN A 98 11.80 0.59 -18.75
N THR A 99 10.71 0.19 -18.07
CA THR A 99 10.42 -1.23 -17.78
C THR A 99 9.08 -1.68 -18.32
N VAL A 100 7.99 -1.03 -17.94
CA VAL A 100 6.61 -1.44 -18.24
C VAL A 100 5.84 -0.37 -19.03
N LEU A 101 6.33 0.88 -19.05
CA LEU A 101 5.70 2.10 -19.55
C LEU A 101 4.41 2.47 -18.79
N HIS A 102 3.39 1.62 -18.87
CA HIS A 102 2.06 1.82 -18.28
C HIS A 102 1.28 0.50 -18.33
N ALA A 103 0.18 0.41 -17.59
CA ALA A 103 -0.76 -0.71 -17.70
C ALA A 103 -1.43 -0.71 -19.08
N SER A 104 -1.92 -1.89 -19.53
CA SER A 104 -2.62 -2.02 -20.81
C SER A 104 -3.77 -1.03 -20.94
N SER A 105 -3.82 -0.27 -22.04
CA SER A 105 -4.86 0.74 -22.28
C SER A 105 -6.27 0.15 -22.39
N LEU A 106 -6.40 -1.13 -22.76
CA LEU A 106 -7.70 -1.81 -22.79
C LEU A 106 -8.20 -2.15 -21.37
N SER A 107 -7.29 -2.25 -20.39
CA SER A 107 -7.60 -2.56 -19.00
C SER A 107 -7.79 -1.33 -18.11
N GLN A 108 -7.39 -0.13 -18.58
CA GLN A 108 -7.61 1.16 -17.91
C GLN A 108 -9.05 1.64 -18.13
#